data_AF-A0A525IWA0-F1
#
_entry.id   AF-A0A525IWA0-F1
#
_cell.length_a   1.000
_cell.length_b   1.000
_cell.length_c   1.000
_cell.angle_alpha   90.00
_cell.angle_beta   90.00
_cell.angle_gamma   90.00
#
_symmetry.space_group_name_H-M   'P 1'
#
loop_
_entity.id
_entity.type
_entity.pdbx_description
1 polymer ?
#
loop_
_entity_poly.entity_id
_entity_poly.type
_entity_poly.pdbx_seq_one_letter_code
_entity_poly.pdbx_strand_id
1 'polypeptide(L)'
;MTSPPVEITPLTRRGWFVMLVCGALWGLAMALIEALREPPVGMPARRVAEFLGAMVVSWSFNGVAWAMTAWLAGRRPAAPRMLLAWAACTIGVSTFTALMNVNHTVLTLGIGMWAVLGPHIPFDAMLAHTLWWNGVFGGLYIGGYWTFLRALRSRRQLARVQLALSDEATLLQEARLISLRGGLQPQVLIDTVSVLRTRYDADAAAADALLDRLVTYLRAAIGDRAGSASATEAYRDLQAALADPSAVPQPLIPGALP
;
A
#
# COMPACT_ATOMS: atom_id res chain seq x y z
N MET A 1 -18.10 -16.54 4.22
CA MET A 1 -16.80 -16.42 3.53
C MET A 1 -15.68 -16.50 4.55
N THR A 2 -15.07 -17.67 4.72
CA THR A 2 -13.90 -17.88 5.58
C THR A 2 -12.66 -17.36 4.85
N SER A 3 -11.97 -16.39 5.43
CA SER A 3 -10.70 -15.92 4.87
C SER A 3 -9.71 -17.09 4.84
N PRO A 4 -8.94 -17.29 3.74
CA PRO A 4 -7.97 -18.38 3.67
C PRO A 4 -7.00 -18.29 4.86
N PRO A 5 -6.57 -19.45 5.41
CA PRO A 5 -5.63 -19.47 6.52
C PRO A 5 -4.35 -18.72 6.11
N VAL A 6 -3.94 -17.76 6.94
CA VAL A 6 -2.73 -16.98 6.68
C VAL A 6 -1.54 -17.91 6.83
N GLU A 7 -0.93 -18.25 5.69
CA GLU A 7 0.27 -19.07 5.64
C GLU A 7 1.38 -18.37 6.44
N ILE A 8 1.83 -19.04 7.51
CA ILE A 8 2.88 -18.52 8.38
C ILE A 8 4.20 -18.70 7.62
N THR A 9 4.59 -17.68 6.87
CA THR A 9 5.91 -17.68 6.24
C THR A 9 6.96 -17.73 7.35
N PRO A 10 7.82 -18.78 7.38
CA PRO A 10 8.87 -18.87 8.38
C PRO A 10 9.81 -17.67 8.25
N LEU A 11 10.38 -17.25 9.38
CA LEU A 11 11.39 -16.20 9.41
C LEU A 11 12.55 -16.62 8.51
N THR A 12 12.76 -15.90 7.42
CA THR A 12 13.91 -16.13 6.55
C THR A 12 15.20 -15.78 7.30
N ARG A 13 16.32 -16.41 6.94
CA ARG A 13 17.65 -16.07 7.50
C ARG A 13 17.95 -14.57 7.41
N ARG A 14 17.50 -13.93 6.32
CA ARG A 14 17.59 -12.48 6.12
C ARG A 14 16.76 -11.70 7.13
N GLY A 15 15.54 -12.16 7.45
CA GLY A 15 14.68 -11.53 8.46
C GLY A 15 15.32 -11.54 9.85
N TRP A 16 15.87 -12.67 10.26
CA TRP A 16 16.62 -12.78 11.52
C TRP A 16 17.82 -11.83 11.57
N PHE A 17 18.61 -11.80 10.50
CA PHE A 17 19.77 -10.91 10.42
C PHE A 17 19.36 -9.43 10.56
N VAL A 18 18.30 -9.00 9.87
CA VAL A 18 17.78 -7.62 9.98
C VAL A 18 17.35 -7.32 11.41
N MET A 19 16.65 -8.24 12.09
CA MET A 19 16.24 -8.04 13.49
C MET A 19 17.43 -7.89 14.42
N LEU A 20 18.47 -8.71 14.26
CA LEU A 20 19.69 -8.63 15.07
C LEU A 20 20.44 -7.31 14.83
N VAL A 21 20.54 -6.86 13.57
CA VAL A 21 21.17 -5.58 13.24
C VAL A 21 20.36 -4.41 13.80
N CYS A 22 19.03 -4.41 13.65
CA CYS A 22 18.16 -3.39 14.25
C CYS A 22 18.30 -3.37 15.78
N GLY A 23 18.35 -4.54 16.41
CA GLY A 23 18.58 -4.66 17.85
C GLY A 23 19.93 -4.10 18.26
N ALA A 24 21.02 -4.45 17.57
CA ALA A 24 22.36 -3.93 17.85
C ALA A 24 22.45 -2.40 17.70
N LEU A 25 21.87 -1.84 16.63
CA LEU A 25 21.82 -0.40 16.40
C LEU A 25 21.01 0.31 17.49
N TRP A 26 19.89 -0.28 17.91
CA TRP A 26 19.10 0.22 19.02
C TRP A 26 19.90 0.22 20.33
N GLY A 27 20.59 -0.88 20.61
CA GLY A 27 21.43 -1.02 21.80
C GLY A 27 22.52 0.05 21.87
N LEU A 28 23.19 0.30 20.74
CA LEU A 28 24.18 1.36 20.62
C LEU A 28 23.58 2.75 20.84
N ALA A 29 22.44 3.05 20.22
CA ALA A 29 21.78 4.35 20.36
C ALA A 29 21.38 4.62 21.82
N MET A 30 20.78 3.64 22.49
CA MET A 30 20.35 3.77 23.89
C MET A 30 21.54 3.91 24.84
N ALA A 31 22.60 3.11 24.66
CA ALA A 31 23.80 3.23 25.46
C ALA A 31 24.47 4.61 25.33
N LEU A 32 24.45 5.21 24.13
CA LEU A 32 24.94 6.58 23.92
C LEU A 32 24.04 7.61 24.61
N ILE A 33 22.71 7.47 24.52
CA ILE A 33 21.77 8.38 25.20
C ILE A 33 21.96 8.32 26.72
N GLU A 34 22.11 7.14 27.30
CA GLU A 34 22.36 6.99 28.74
C GLU A 34 23.72 7.54 29.13
N ALA A 35 24.78 7.26 28.36
CA ALA A 35 26.10 7.82 28.62
C ALA A 35 26.15 9.35 28.52
N LEU A 36 25.30 9.97 27.70
CA LEU A 36 25.16 11.43 27.64
C LEU A 36 24.35 11.99 28.81
N ARG A 37 23.34 11.24 29.28
CA ARG A 37 22.50 11.63 30.43
C ARG A 37 23.25 11.52 31.75
N GLU A 38 24.02 10.46 31.92
CA GLU A 38 24.80 10.15 33.12
C GLU A 38 26.27 9.91 32.72
N PRO A 39 27.02 10.99 32.43
CA PRO A 39 28.39 10.86 31.96
C PRO A 39 29.24 10.17 33.03
N PRO A 40 30.05 9.15 32.66
CA PRO A 40 30.85 8.38 33.60
C PRO A 40 32.13 9.16 33.99
N VAL A 41 31.95 10.36 34.55
CA VAL A 41 33.04 11.25 34.96
C VAL A 41 33.79 10.61 36.13
N GLY A 42 35.12 10.57 36.03
CA GLY A 42 35.98 10.02 37.07
C GLY A 42 36.15 8.49 37.05
N MET A 43 35.49 7.78 36.12
CA MET A 43 35.73 6.35 35.94
C MET A 43 36.98 6.09 35.08
N PRO A 44 37.81 5.08 35.41
CA PRO A 44 38.91 4.68 34.53
C PRO A 44 38.36 4.16 33.19
N ALA A 45 39.05 4.44 32.09
CA ALA A 45 38.59 4.15 30.72
C ALA A 45 38.14 2.69 30.50
N ARG A 46 38.83 1.74 31.16
CA ARG A 46 38.44 0.32 31.14
C ARG A 46 37.04 0.08 31.71
N ARG A 47 36.70 0.69 32.86
CA ARG A 47 35.37 0.54 33.48
C ARG A 47 34.29 1.22 32.64
N VAL A 48 34.62 2.34 31.99
CA VAL A 48 33.72 2.98 31.02
C VAL A 48 33.42 2.03 29.86
N ALA A 49 34.43 1.38 29.30
CA ALA A 49 34.24 0.41 28.22
C ALA A 49 33.40 -0.81 28.65
N GLU A 50 33.67 -1.35 29.85
CA GLU A 50 32.89 -2.46 30.43
C GLU A 50 31.42 -2.06 30.67
N PHE A 51 31.18 -0.85 31.20
CA PHE A 51 29.85 -0.29 31.41
C PHE A 51 29.09 -0.09 30.09
N LEU A 52 29.69 0.61 29.12
CA LEU A 52 29.10 0.83 27.80
C LEU A 52 28.82 -0.50 27.08
N GLY A 53 29.76 -1.45 27.14
CA GLY A 53 29.59 -2.77 26.54
C GLY A 53 28.39 -3.53 27.13
N ALA A 54 28.25 -3.53 28.46
CA ALA A 54 27.11 -4.13 29.14
C ALA A 54 25.78 -3.45 28.76
N MET A 55 25.75 -2.11 28.71
CA MET A 55 24.57 -1.36 28.28
C MET A 55 24.19 -1.68 26.83
N VAL A 56 25.15 -1.71 25.90
CA VAL A 56 24.89 -2.05 24.50
C VAL A 56 24.25 -3.44 24.38
N VAL A 57 24.80 -4.45 25.09
CA VAL A 57 24.26 -5.81 25.06
C VAL A 57 22.83 -5.85 25.63
N SER A 58 22.61 -5.25 26.80
CA SER A 58 21.30 -5.20 27.46
C SER A 58 20.25 -4.52 26.59
N TRP A 59 20.55 -3.32 26.08
CA TRP A 59 19.64 -2.58 25.22
C TRP A 59 19.44 -3.25 23.86
N SER A 60 20.44 -3.98 23.34
CA SER A 60 20.30 -4.74 22.10
C SER A 60 19.25 -5.84 22.23
N PHE A 61 19.22 -6.53 23.38
CA PHE A 61 18.19 -7.53 23.65
C PHE A 61 16.79 -6.94 23.60
N ASN A 62 16.59 -5.76 24.22
CA ASN A 62 15.32 -5.04 24.16
C ASN A 62 14.96 -4.67 22.70
N GLY A 63 15.93 -4.16 21.93
CA GLY A 63 15.75 -3.83 20.52
C GLY A 63 15.33 -5.04 19.67
N VAL A 64 15.93 -6.22 19.89
CA VAL A 64 15.52 -7.46 19.21
C VAL A 64 14.09 -7.86 19.59
N ALA A 65 13.73 -7.76 20.88
CA ALA A 65 12.37 -8.05 21.34
C ALA A 65 11.34 -7.12 20.67
N TRP A 66 11.67 -5.83 20.52
CA TRP A 66 10.84 -4.87 19.79
C TRP A 66 10.72 -5.17 18.31
N ALA A 67 11.83 -5.49 17.64
CA ALA A 67 11.83 -5.86 16.23
C ALA A 67 11.00 -7.13 15.97
N MET A 68 11.12 -8.13 16.85
CA MET A 68 10.31 -9.35 16.81
C MET A 68 8.83 -9.06 17.01
N THR A 69 8.48 -8.25 18.02
CA THR A 69 7.10 -7.86 18.32
C THR A 69 6.48 -7.08 17.15
N ALA A 70 7.20 -6.12 16.59
CA ALA A 70 6.78 -5.36 15.43
C ALA A 70 6.55 -6.25 14.21
N TRP A 71 7.43 -7.23 13.96
CA TRP A 71 7.27 -8.19 12.87
C TRP A 71 6.05 -9.10 13.07
N LEU A 72 5.87 -9.67 14.27
CA LEU A 72 4.72 -10.51 14.61
C LEU A 72 3.39 -9.76 14.50
N ALA A 73 3.35 -8.53 14.99
CA ALA A 73 2.16 -7.67 14.91
C ALA A 73 1.90 -7.18 13.47
N GLY A 74 2.96 -6.94 12.70
CA GLY A 74 2.91 -6.50 11.31
C GLY A 74 2.29 -7.51 10.34
N ARG A 75 2.21 -8.80 10.70
CA ARG A 75 1.55 -9.85 9.91
C ARG A 75 0.06 -9.59 9.70
N ARG A 76 -0.61 -9.02 10.70
CA ARG A 76 -2.03 -8.62 10.65
C ARG A 76 -2.16 -7.23 11.26
N PRO A 77 -1.85 -6.19 10.47
CA PRO A 77 -1.65 -4.85 10.99
C PRO A 77 -3.00 -4.21 11.32
N ALA A 78 -3.40 -4.36 12.58
CA ALA A 78 -4.51 -3.66 13.20
C ALA A 78 -3.99 -2.85 14.39
N ALA A 79 -4.40 -1.59 14.50
CA ALA A 79 -3.99 -0.70 15.58
C ALA A 79 -4.15 -1.32 16.99
N PRO A 80 -5.31 -1.91 17.37
CA PRO A 80 -5.46 -2.48 18.72
C PRO A 80 -4.50 -3.64 18.98
N ARG A 81 -4.24 -4.48 17.96
CA ARG A 81 -3.30 -5.60 18.08
C ARG A 81 -1.86 -5.11 18.26
N MET A 82 -1.47 -4.04 17.56
CA MET A 82 -0.14 -3.45 17.72
C MET A 82 0.04 -2.81 19.09
N LEU A 83 -0.99 -2.13 19.61
CA LEU A 83 -0.98 -1.59 20.96
C LEU A 83 -0.90 -2.68 22.03
N LEU A 84 -1.67 -3.76 21.89
CA LEU A 84 -1.60 -4.90 22.81
C LEU A 84 -0.24 -5.60 22.77
N ALA A 85 0.31 -5.81 21.57
CA ALA A 85 1.64 -6.41 21.42
C ALA A 85 2.73 -5.51 22.02
N TRP A 86 2.64 -4.20 21.81
CA TRP A 86 3.51 -3.21 22.44
C TRP A 86 3.43 -3.27 23.97
N ALA A 87 2.23 -3.20 24.54
CA ALA A 87 2.03 -3.22 25.98
C ALA A 87 2.54 -4.53 26.61
N ALA A 88 2.20 -5.68 26.01
CA ALA A 88 2.66 -6.98 26.47
C ALA A 88 4.19 -7.11 26.42
N CYS A 89 4.82 -6.67 25.33
CA CYS A 89 6.28 -6.67 25.21
C CYS A 89 6.93 -5.68 26.19
N THR A 90 6.35 -4.49 26.40
CA THR A 90 6.84 -3.49 27.37
C THR A 90 6.88 -4.10 28.76
N ILE A 91 5.76 -4.66 29.21
CA ILE A 91 5.62 -5.25 30.54
C ILE A 91 6.54 -6.45 30.67
N GLY A 92 6.55 -7.34 29.68
CA GLY A 92 7.37 -8.56 29.69
C GLY A 92 8.87 -8.26 29.75
N VAL A 93 9.37 -7.40 28.87
CA VAL A 93 10.78 -7.01 28.83
C VAL A 93 11.18 -6.25 30.09
N SER A 94 10.36 -5.29 30.55
CA SER A 94 10.67 -4.52 31.77
C SER A 94 10.70 -5.39 33.02
N THR A 95 9.73 -6.31 33.15
CA THR A 95 9.71 -7.28 34.26
C THR A 95 10.92 -8.20 34.20
N PHE A 96 11.25 -8.71 33.01
CA PHE A 96 12.43 -9.56 32.81
C PHE A 96 13.72 -8.80 33.17
N THR A 97 13.91 -7.59 32.66
CA THR A 97 15.07 -6.75 32.99
C THR A 97 15.12 -6.47 34.49
N ALA A 98 14.03 -6.04 35.13
CA ALA A 98 14.00 -5.77 36.57
C ALA A 98 14.32 -7.02 37.40
N LEU A 99 13.81 -8.20 37.02
CA LEU A 99 14.13 -9.47 37.68
C LEU A 99 15.60 -9.86 37.51
N MET A 100 16.16 -9.73 36.31
CA MET A 100 17.58 -9.96 36.07
C MET A 100 18.47 -9.00 36.86
N ASN A 101 17.99 -7.78 37.07
CA ASN A 101 18.70 -6.75 37.80
C ASN A 101 18.67 -6.99 39.33
N VAL A 102 17.57 -7.52 39.88
CA VAL A 102 17.45 -7.82 41.31
C VAL A 102 18.05 -9.19 41.67
N ASN A 103 17.96 -10.17 40.77
CA ASN A 103 18.42 -11.54 41.01
C ASN A 103 19.85 -11.74 40.49
N HIS A 104 20.80 -11.01 41.10
CA HIS A 104 22.26 -10.96 40.84
C HIS A 104 22.94 -12.30 40.50
N THR A 105 22.31 -13.43 40.81
CA THR A 105 22.80 -14.81 40.68
C THR A 105 22.56 -15.47 39.32
N VAL A 106 21.61 -15.03 38.48
CA VAL A 106 21.20 -15.85 37.31
C VAL A 106 22.22 -15.88 36.17
N LEU A 107 23.09 -14.87 36.05
CA LEU A 107 24.12 -14.87 35.00
C LEU A 107 25.56 -14.80 35.49
N THR A 108 25.82 -14.52 36.78
CA THR A 108 27.20 -14.31 37.30
C THR A 108 28.08 -13.39 36.44
N LEU A 109 27.46 -12.60 35.55
CA LEU A 109 28.12 -11.58 34.75
C LEU A 109 28.31 -10.40 35.69
N GLY A 110 29.34 -10.46 36.53
CA GLY A 110 29.85 -9.33 37.31
C GLY A 110 30.45 -8.24 36.41
N ILE A 111 29.72 -7.83 35.35
CA ILE A 111 30.19 -6.94 34.31
C ILE A 111 29.44 -5.61 34.39
N GLY A 112 30.21 -4.54 34.52
CA GLY A 112 29.89 -3.20 34.03
C GLY A 112 28.96 -2.37 34.91
N MET A 113 27.66 -2.68 34.93
CA MET A 113 26.65 -1.78 35.51
C MET A 113 26.66 -1.83 37.04
N TRP A 114 26.75 -3.03 37.60
CA TRP A 114 26.61 -3.27 39.04
C TRP A 114 27.88 -3.04 39.85
N ALA A 115 29.04 -3.27 39.23
CA ALA A 115 30.33 -2.91 39.82
C ALA A 115 30.48 -1.38 39.99
N VAL A 116 29.61 -0.61 39.34
CA VAL A 116 29.67 0.86 39.27
C VAL A 116 28.54 1.52 40.08
N LEU A 117 27.30 1.00 40.03
CA LEU A 117 26.13 1.65 40.65
C LEU A 117 25.96 1.44 42.17
N GLY A 118 26.70 0.52 42.79
CA GLY A 118 26.59 0.27 44.23
C GLY A 118 25.32 -0.52 44.64
N PRO A 119 24.98 -0.59 45.94
CA PRO A 119 24.09 -1.61 46.50
C PRO A 119 22.62 -1.50 46.04
N HIS A 120 22.02 -2.67 45.84
CA HIS A 120 20.60 -2.99 45.63
C HIS A 120 19.64 -1.83 45.26
N ILE A 121 19.49 -1.57 43.97
CA ILE A 121 18.33 -0.83 43.46
C ILE A 121 17.08 -1.66 43.74
N PRO A 122 16.03 -1.11 44.40
CA PRO A 122 14.83 -1.86 44.69
C PRO A 122 14.08 -2.19 43.40
N PHE A 123 13.38 -3.34 43.39
CA PHE A 123 12.74 -3.89 42.20
C PHE A 123 11.75 -2.92 41.56
N ASP A 124 10.96 -2.24 42.37
CA ASP A 124 9.95 -1.26 41.97
C ASP A 124 10.57 -0.06 41.24
N ALA A 125 11.68 0.48 41.74
CA ALA A 125 12.39 1.56 41.08
C ALA A 125 12.97 1.13 39.72
N MET A 126 13.57 -0.06 39.65
CA MET A 126 14.09 -0.62 38.39
C MET A 126 12.95 -0.92 37.40
N LEU A 127 11.84 -1.47 37.88
CA LEU A 127 10.66 -1.74 37.05
C LEU A 127 10.07 -0.44 36.53
N ALA A 128 9.88 0.58 37.37
CA ALA A 128 9.35 1.88 36.95
C ALA A 128 10.25 2.55 35.91
N HIS A 129 11.57 2.53 36.14
CA HIS A 129 12.56 3.06 35.21
C HIS A 129 12.51 2.34 33.85
N THR A 130 12.58 1.01 33.86
CA THR A 130 12.55 0.21 32.63
C THR A 130 11.20 0.29 31.91
N LEU A 131 10.08 0.34 32.64
CA LEU A 131 8.75 0.50 32.08
C LEU A 131 8.60 1.85 31.38
N TRP A 132 9.11 2.92 31.98
CA TRP A 132 9.14 4.25 31.37
C TRP A 132 9.92 4.24 30.05
N TRP A 133 11.17 3.77 30.07
CA TRP A 133 12.01 3.72 28.88
C TRP A 133 11.44 2.82 27.79
N ASN A 134 11.06 1.59 28.13
CA ASN A 134 10.49 0.63 27.20
C ASN A 134 9.12 1.09 26.66
N GLY A 135 8.31 1.72 27.50
CA GLY A 135 7.01 2.26 27.10
C GLY A 135 7.17 3.38 26.07
N VAL A 136 7.95 4.42 26.39
CA VAL A 136 8.15 5.57 25.51
C VAL A 136 8.86 5.15 24.22
N PHE A 137 10.02 4.51 24.34
CA PHE A 137 10.87 4.23 23.18
C PHE A 137 10.40 3.02 22.38
N GLY A 138 9.87 1.98 23.04
CA GLY A 138 9.20 0.88 22.35
C GLY A 138 7.92 1.34 21.65
N GLY A 139 7.20 2.30 22.23
CA GLY A 139 6.02 2.91 21.62
C GLY A 139 6.38 3.70 20.36
N LEU A 140 7.42 4.53 20.43
CA LEU A 140 7.97 5.23 19.27
C LEU A 140 8.43 4.26 18.18
N TYR A 141 9.11 3.17 18.56
CA TYR A 141 9.56 2.14 17.61
C TYR A 141 8.37 1.49 16.89
N ILE A 142 7.37 1.02 17.62
CA ILE A 142 6.19 0.36 17.05
C ILE A 142 5.34 1.34 16.23
N GLY A 143 5.18 2.58 16.70
CA GLY A 143 4.49 3.64 15.97
C GLY A 143 5.19 4.01 14.66
N GLY A 144 6.51 4.17 14.68
CA GLY A 144 7.34 4.38 13.49
C GLY A 144 7.22 3.22 12.50
N TYR A 145 7.29 1.98 12.99
CA TYR A 145 7.09 0.80 12.15
C TYR A 145 5.68 0.74 11.54
N TRP A 146 4.64 1.07 12.31
CA TRP A 146 3.27 1.11 11.82
C TRP A 146 3.05 2.14 10.71
N THR A 147 3.53 3.37 10.94
CA THR A 147 3.46 4.45 9.95
C THR A 147 4.23 4.09 8.68
N PHE A 148 5.41 3.47 8.81
CA PHE A 148 6.17 2.93 7.69
C PHE A 148 5.41 1.86 6.90
N LEU A 149 4.80 0.88 7.58
CA LEU A 149 3.97 -0.13 6.90
C LEU A 149 2.76 0.48 6.20
N ARG A 150 2.14 1.51 6.80
CA ARG A 150 1.04 2.25 6.19
C ARG A 150 1.50 2.97 4.92
N ALA A 151 2.66 3.63 4.97
CA ALA A 151 3.26 4.32 3.81
C ALA A 151 3.60 3.33 2.69
N LEU A 152 4.18 2.17 3.00
CA LEU A 152 4.46 1.12 2.02
C LEU A 152 3.19 0.60 1.34
N ARG A 153 2.09 0.40 2.09
CA ARG A 153 0.81 -0.02 1.50
C ARG A 153 0.24 1.04 0.58
N SER A 154 0.27 2.30 0.98
CA SER A 154 -0.19 3.41 0.15
C SER A 154 0.62 3.49 -1.16
N ARG A 155 1.95 3.39 -1.10
CA ARG A 155 2.81 3.36 -2.30
C ARG A 155 2.49 2.18 -3.23
N ARG A 156 2.26 0.99 -2.67
CA ARG A 156 1.89 -0.20 -3.48
C ARG A 156 0.51 -0.04 -4.14
N GLN A 157 -0.44 0.60 -3.46
CA GLN A 157 -1.74 0.90 -4.04
C GLN A 157 -1.61 1.90 -5.19
N LEU A 158 -0.86 2.98 -4.99
CA LEU A 158 -0.57 3.96 -6.04
C LEU A 158 0.12 3.33 -7.25
N ALA A 159 1.14 2.49 -7.02
CA ALA A 159 1.83 1.79 -8.11
C ALA A 159 0.89 0.89 -8.92
N ARG A 160 -0.08 0.22 -8.27
CA ARG A 160 -1.08 -0.60 -8.97
C ARG A 160 -2.04 0.25 -9.81
N VAL A 161 -2.47 1.39 -9.29
CA VAL A 161 -3.33 2.33 -10.03
C VAL A 161 -2.58 2.90 -11.23
N GLN A 162 -1.30 3.25 -11.08
CA GLN A 162 -0.47 3.73 -12.18
C GLN A 162 -0.30 2.68 -13.28
N LEU A 163 -0.12 1.41 -12.93
CA LEU A 163 -0.06 0.31 -13.90
C LEU A 163 -1.40 0.13 -14.64
N ALA A 164 -2.54 0.18 -13.91
CA ALA A 164 -3.84 0.10 -14.55
C ALA A 164 -4.09 1.26 -15.54
N LEU A 165 -3.67 2.48 -15.17
CA LEU A 165 -3.78 3.65 -16.05
C LEU A 165 -2.86 3.56 -17.27
N SER A 166 -1.65 2.99 -17.14
CA SER A 166 -0.76 2.78 -18.30
C SER A 166 -1.32 1.74 -19.27
N ASP A 167 -1.99 0.72 -18.75
CA ASP A 167 -2.63 -0.31 -19.58
C ASP A 167 -3.82 0.28 -20.36
N GLU A 168 -4.66 1.08 -19.69
CA GLU A 168 -5.77 1.81 -20.34
C GLU A 168 -5.26 2.81 -21.40
N ALA A 169 -4.18 3.54 -21.12
CA ALA A 169 -3.59 4.48 -22.07
C ALA A 169 -3.07 3.76 -23.32
N THR A 170 -2.50 2.57 -23.16
CA THR A 170 -2.01 1.74 -24.28
C THR A 170 -3.18 1.26 -25.14
N LEU A 171 -4.26 0.77 -24.52
CA LEU A 171 -5.47 0.35 -25.24
C LEU A 171 -6.13 1.52 -26.01
N LEU A 172 -6.17 2.71 -25.41
CA LEU A 172 -6.67 3.91 -26.08
C LEU A 172 -5.77 4.32 -27.26
N GLN A 173 -4.46 4.17 -27.13
CA GLN A 173 -3.52 4.46 -28.20
C GLN A 173 -3.65 3.45 -29.35
N GLU A 174 -3.84 2.17 -29.06
CA GLU A 174 -4.13 1.14 -30.06
C GLU A 174 -5.47 1.39 -30.78
N ALA A 175 -6.52 1.73 -30.03
CA ALA A 175 -7.82 2.08 -30.60
C ALA A 175 -7.73 3.31 -31.53
N ARG A 176 -6.93 4.31 -31.16
CA ARG A 176 -6.64 5.49 -32.01
C ARG A 176 -5.83 5.11 -33.26
N LEU A 177 -4.85 4.21 -33.15
CA LEU A 177 -4.09 3.78 -34.32
C LEU A 177 -4.94 2.94 -35.27
N ILE A 178 -5.85 2.11 -34.75
CA ILE A 178 -6.82 1.37 -35.55
C ILE A 178 -7.78 2.34 -36.25
N SER A 179 -8.29 3.37 -35.56
CA SER A 179 -9.17 4.36 -36.20
C SER A 179 -8.45 5.16 -37.29
N LEU A 180 -7.19 5.56 -37.05
CA LEU A 180 -6.38 6.25 -38.04
C LEU A 180 -5.99 5.36 -39.24
N ARG A 181 -5.72 4.06 -39.03
CA ARG A 181 -5.37 3.12 -40.11
C ARG A 181 -6.58 2.63 -40.90
N GLY A 182 -7.77 2.59 -40.29
CA GLY A 182 -9.00 2.11 -40.92
C GLY A 182 -9.70 3.13 -41.84
N GLY A 183 -9.18 4.36 -41.98
CA GLY A 183 -9.88 5.42 -42.74
C GLY A 183 -11.24 5.82 -42.16
N LEU A 184 -11.61 5.30 -40.99
CA LEU A 184 -12.85 5.57 -40.30
C LEU A 184 -12.73 6.92 -39.60
N GLN A 185 -13.41 7.94 -40.15
CA GLN A 185 -13.51 9.25 -39.52
C GLN A 185 -14.32 9.13 -38.21
N PRO A 186 -13.69 9.30 -37.03
CA PRO A 186 -14.34 9.04 -35.75
C PRO A 186 -15.59 9.89 -35.51
N GLN A 187 -15.59 11.12 -36.03
CA GLN A 187 -16.74 12.03 -35.99
C GLN A 187 -18.00 11.42 -36.59
N VAL A 188 -17.90 10.73 -37.73
CA VAL A 188 -19.04 10.12 -38.41
C VAL A 188 -19.69 9.06 -37.54
N LEU A 189 -18.89 8.24 -36.84
CA LEU A 189 -19.40 7.18 -35.98
C LEU A 189 -20.14 7.77 -34.77
N ILE A 190 -19.58 8.81 -34.15
CA ILE A 190 -20.18 9.50 -33.01
C ILE A 190 -21.51 10.16 -33.40
N ASP A 191 -21.53 10.87 -34.52
CA ASP A 191 -22.73 11.55 -35.01
C ASP A 191 -23.82 10.53 -35.35
N THR A 192 -23.46 9.43 -36.02
CA THR A 192 -24.42 8.38 -36.39
C THR A 192 -25.02 7.69 -35.16
N VAL A 193 -24.20 7.39 -34.13
CA VAL A 193 -24.70 6.78 -32.87
C VAL A 193 -25.62 7.74 -32.10
N SER A 194 -25.33 9.03 -32.12
CA SER A 194 -26.19 10.03 -31.47
C SER A 194 -27.57 10.11 -32.13
N VAL A 195 -27.62 10.12 -33.46
CA VAL A 195 -28.87 10.12 -34.25
C VAL A 195 -29.62 8.80 -34.09
N LEU A 196 -28.91 7.67 -34.04
CA LEU A 196 -29.50 6.35 -33.84
C LEU A 196 -30.23 6.28 -32.49
N ARG A 197 -29.64 6.83 -31.42
CA ARG A 197 -30.26 6.87 -30.09
C ARG A 197 -31.54 7.70 -30.10
N THR A 198 -31.50 8.89 -30.72
CA THR A 198 -32.69 9.75 -30.85
C THR A 198 -33.78 9.10 -31.70
N ARG A 199 -33.41 8.34 -32.75
CA ARG A 199 -34.38 7.61 -33.59
C ARG A 199 -34.95 6.38 -32.91
N TYR A 200 -34.18 5.66 -32.09
CA TYR A 200 -34.69 4.48 -31.36
C TYR A 200 -35.84 4.84 -30.41
N ASP A 201 -35.79 6.04 -29.82
CA ASP A 201 -36.84 6.56 -28.94
C ASP A 201 -38.12 6.97 -29.70
N ALA A 202 -38.03 7.23 -31.01
CA ALA A 202 -39.13 7.73 -31.84
C ALA A 202 -39.72 6.66 -32.81
N ASP A 203 -38.86 5.86 -33.43
CA ASP A 203 -39.19 4.81 -34.39
C ASP A 203 -38.07 3.74 -34.42
N ALA A 204 -38.31 2.63 -33.74
CA ALA A 204 -37.37 1.52 -33.64
C ALA A 204 -37.08 0.86 -34.99
N ALA A 205 -38.05 0.79 -35.91
CA ALA A 205 -37.86 0.14 -37.21
C ALA A 205 -36.95 0.98 -38.13
N ALA A 206 -37.11 2.30 -38.11
CA ALA A 206 -36.23 3.21 -38.83
C ALA A 206 -34.81 3.24 -38.24
N ALA A 207 -34.68 3.08 -36.92
CA ALA A 207 -33.39 2.99 -36.25
C ALA A 207 -32.65 1.69 -36.58
N ASP A 208 -33.34 0.55 -36.64
CA ASP A 208 -32.75 -0.74 -37.06
C ASP A 208 -32.27 -0.68 -38.52
N ALA A 209 -33.02 -0.04 -39.42
CA ALA A 209 -32.58 0.15 -40.81
C ALA A 209 -31.33 1.05 -40.93
N LEU A 210 -31.20 2.06 -40.06
CA LEU A 210 -30.00 2.91 -40.00
C LEU A 210 -28.81 2.13 -39.39
N LEU A 211 -29.07 1.25 -38.42
CA LEU A 211 -28.07 0.37 -37.83
C LEU A 211 -27.50 -0.61 -38.87
N ASP A 212 -28.35 -1.23 -39.69
CA ASP A 212 -27.93 -2.15 -40.76
C ASP A 212 -27.03 -1.46 -41.79
N ARG A 213 -27.36 -0.21 -42.16
CA ARG A 213 -26.52 0.61 -43.07
C ARG A 213 -25.18 0.98 -42.43
N LEU A 214 -25.16 1.30 -41.13
CA LEU A 214 -23.93 1.54 -40.38
C LEU A 214 -23.06 0.28 -40.29
N VAL A 215 -23.64 -0.89 -40.01
CA VAL A 215 -22.94 -2.18 -39.99
C VAL A 215 -22.36 -2.51 -41.36
N THR A 216 -23.10 -2.22 -42.43
CA THR A 216 -22.64 -2.41 -43.82
C THR A 216 -21.44 -1.50 -44.13
N TYR A 217 -21.50 -0.22 -43.76
CA TYR A 217 -20.38 0.72 -43.89
C TYR A 217 -19.15 0.27 -43.09
N LEU A 218 -19.33 -0.16 -41.83
CA LEU A 218 -18.23 -0.64 -40.99
C LEU A 218 -17.58 -1.91 -41.54
N ARG A 219 -18.37 -2.86 -42.05
CA ARG A 219 -17.83 -4.06 -42.72
C ARG A 219 -17.05 -3.70 -43.98
N ALA A 220 -17.54 -2.76 -44.79
CA ALA A 220 -16.85 -2.28 -45.98
C ALA A 220 -15.55 -1.54 -45.65
N ALA A 221 -15.53 -0.78 -44.55
CA ALA A 221 -14.34 -0.04 -44.08
C ALA A 221 -13.26 -0.95 -43.47
N ILE A 222 -13.65 -2.04 -42.80
CA ILE A 222 -12.73 -2.98 -42.11
C ILE A 222 -12.21 -4.09 -43.05
N GLY A 223 -12.98 -4.46 -44.08
CA GLY A 223 -12.80 -5.68 -44.90
C GLY A 223 -11.64 -5.75 -45.91
N ASP A 224 -10.65 -4.86 -45.85
CA ASP A 224 -9.42 -4.90 -46.68
C ASP A 224 -9.61 -4.67 -48.21
N ARG A 225 -9.12 -3.50 -48.67
CA ARG A 225 -8.53 -3.10 -49.96
C ARG A 225 -9.14 -3.47 -51.34
N ALA A 226 -10.14 -4.34 -51.46
CA ALA A 226 -10.68 -4.74 -52.78
C ALA A 226 -11.60 -3.70 -53.46
N GLY A 227 -11.88 -2.55 -52.81
CA GLY A 227 -12.55 -1.45 -53.48
C GLY A 227 -12.77 -0.27 -52.55
N SER A 228 -11.85 0.69 -52.55
CA SER A 228 -12.08 2.02 -51.95
C SER A 228 -13.39 2.66 -52.45
N ALA A 229 -13.86 2.26 -53.64
CA ALA A 229 -15.18 2.59 -54.17
C ALA A 229 -16.34 2.09 -53.28
N SER A 230 -16.30 0.86 -52.74
CA SER A 230 -17.42 0.27 -51.98
C SER A 230 -17.58 0.90 -50.59
N ALA A 231 -16.49 1.27 -49.93
CA ALA A 231 -16.55 1.99 -48.66
C ALA A 231 -17.06 3.43 -48.84
N THR A 232 -16.73 4.06 -49.97
CA THR A 232 -17.19 5.42 -50.29
C THR A 232 -18.66 5.44 -50.69
N GLU A 233 -19.14 4.42 -51.40
CA GLU A 233 -20.57 4.22 -51.72
C GLU A 233 -21.38 3.95 -50.45
N ALA A 234 -20.93 3.03 -49.60
CA ALA A 234 -21.60 2.75 -48.32
C ALA A 234 -21.61 3.98 -47.38
N TYR A 235 -20.57 4.81 -47.41
CA TYR A 235 -20.53 6.09 -46.69
C TYR A 235 -21.58 7.08 -47.22
N ARG A 236 -21.72 7.17 -48.55
CA ARG A 236 -22.67 8.07 -49.20
C ARG A 236 -24.11 7.65 -48.91
N ASP A 237 -24.39 6.35 -48.90
CA ASP A 237 -25.69 5.79 -48.51
C ASP A 237 -26.02 6.05 -47.04
N LEU A 238 -25.03 5.96 -46.15
CA LEU A 238 -25.19 6.32 -44.74
C LEU A 238 -25.48 7.82 -44.58
N GLN A 239 -24.74 8.70 -45.27
CA GLN A 239 -25.00 10.14 -45.24
C GLN A 239 -26.39 10.49 -45.78
N ALA A 240 -26.83 9.84 -46.87
CA ALA A 240 -28.17 10.04 -47.40
C ALA A 240 -29.25 9.64 -46.39
N ALA A 241 -29.05 8.55 -45.65
CA ALA A 241 -29.97 8.09 -44.59
C ALA A 241 -30.02 9.02 -43.36
N LEU A 242 -28.90 9.67 -43.05
CA LEU A 242 -28.80 10.67 -41.99
C LEU A 242 -29.44 12.00 -42.42
N ALA A 243 -29.31 12.38 -43.70
CA ALA A 243 -29.84 13.62 -44.25
C ALA A 243 -31.33 13.56 -44.60
N ASP A 244 -31.92 12.36 -44.75
CA ASP A 244 -33.33 12.17 -45.05
C ASP A 244 -34.22 12.63 -43.86
N PRO A 245 -34.97 13.75 -44.00
CA PRO A 245 -35.84 14.28 -42.96
C PRO A 245 -37.15 13.50 -42.84
N SER A 246 -37.49 12.66 -43.81
CA SER A 246 -38.79 11.97 -43.87
C SER A 246 -38.92 10.80 -42.88
N ALA A 247 -37.83 10.44 -42.19
CA ALA A 247 -37.79 9.46 -41.10
C ALA A 247 -37.88 10.09 -39.70
N VAL A 248 -38.01 11.42 -39.58
CA VAL A 248 -38.37 12.08 -38.32
C VAL A 248 -39.89 12.27 -38.36
N PRO A 249 -40.68 11.58 -37.53
CA PRO A 249 -42.11 11.84 -37.45
C PRO A 249 -42.30 13.34 -37.18
N GLN A 250 -43.04 14.04 -38.04
CA GLN A 250 -43.51 15.38 -37.69
C GLN A 250 -44.19 15.24 -36.31
N PRO A 251 -43.87 16.13 -35.35
CA PRO A 251 -44.53 16.08 -34.05
C PRO A 251 -46.03 16.13 -34.32
N LEU A 252 -46.73 15.06 -33.95
CA LEU A 252 -48.19 15.01 -33.97
C LEU A 252 -48.66 16.19 -33.11
N ILE A 253 -49.07 17.28 -33.75
CA ILE A 253 -49.74 18.39 -33.07
C ILE A 253 -51.10 17.82 -32.63
N PRO A 254 -51.33 17.61 -31.33
CA PRO A 254 -52.59 17.08 -30.86
C PRO A 254 -53.60 18.23 -30.92
N GLY A 255 -54.50 18.24 -31.93
CA GLY A 255 -55.64 19.16 -31.90
C GLY A 255 -56.18 19.73 -33.21
N ALA A 256 -56.07 19.06 -34.36
CA ALA A 256 -56.83 19.46 -35.55
C ALA A 256 -57.76 18.34 -36.02
N LEU A 257 -59.00 18.38 -35.52
CA LEU A 257 -60.15 17.69 -36.10
C LEU A 257 -60.99 18.73 -36.89
N PRO A 258 -61.52 18.40 -38.07
CA PRO A 258 -62.67 19.13 -38.63
C PRO A 258 -63.96 18.86 -37.84
#